data_AF-A0A9E4AW00-F1
#
_entry.id   AF-A0A9E4AW00-F1
#
_cell.length_a   1.000
_cell.length_b   1.000
_cell.length_c   1.000
_cell.angle_alpha   90.00
_cell.angle_beta   90.00
_cell.angle_gamma   90.00
#
_symmetry.space_group_name_H-M   'P 1'
#
loop_
_entity.id
_entity.type
_entity.pdbx_description
1 polymer ?
#
loop_
_entity_poly.entity_id
_entity_poly.type
_entity_poly.pdbx_seq_one_letter_code
_entity_poly.pdbx_strand_id
1 'polypeptide(L)' 'MESLREDAIDTPEIPELDDDFWENAQSIVPENYLQIEHEILEWFKGRGQDYHTRINIVLRTYMDAHR' A
#
# COMPACT_ATOMS: atom_id res chain seq x y z
N MET A 1 20.10 -19.07 5.51
CA MET A 1 20.00 -17.84 4.70
C MET A 1 21.26 -17.05 4.98
N GLU A 2 22.01 -16.71 3.94
CA GLU A 2 23.21 -15.91 4.08
C GLU A 2 22.80 -14.45 4.34
N SER A 3 23.20 -13.89 5.47
CA SER A 3 22.96 -12.48 5.78
C SER A 3 23.91 -11.66 4.92
N LEU A 4 23.36 -10.82 4.05
CA LEU A 4 24.15 -9.74 3.44
C LEU A 4 24.70 -8.87 4.56
N ARG A 5 25.98 -8.49 4.45
CA ARG A 5 26.60 -7.54 5.36
C ARG A 5 26.10 -6.15 5.02
N GLU A 6 25.85 -5.31 6.02
CA GLU A 6 25.30 -3.96 5.83
C GLU A 6 26.21 -3.08 4.97
N ASP A 7 27.54 -3.29 5.06
CA ASP A 7 28.55 -2.61 4.24
C ASP A 7 28.54 -2.99 2.75
N ALA A 8 27.76 -3.99 2.35
CA ALA A 8 27.59 -4.40 0.96
C ALA A 8 26.42 -3.68 0.26
N ILE A 9 25.63 -2.87 0.99
CA ILE A 9 24.49 -2.12 0.46
C ILE A 9 24.91 -0.66 0.30
N ASP A 10 25.20 -0.25 -0.93
CA ASP A 10 25.63 1.12 -1.25
C ASP A 10 24.39 1.95 -1.65
N THR A 11 24.00 2.93 -0.82
CA THR A 11 22.81 3.79 -1.03
C THR A 11 23.13 5.30 -0.98
N PRO A 12 24.18 5.79 -1.66
CA PRO A 12 24.60 7.19 -1.55
C PRO A 12 23.56 8.18 -2.13
N GLU A 13 22.64 7.69 -2.96
CA GLU A 13 21.56 8.49 -3.56
C GLU A 13 20.31 8.62 -2.66
N ILE A 14 20.22 7.82 -1.59
CA ILE A 14 19.07 7.81 -0.69
C ILE A 14 19.49 8.49 0.61
N PRO A 15 18.94 9.68 0.93
CA PRO A 15 19.24 10.35 2.19
C PRO A 15 18.75 9.52 3.38
N GLU A 16 19.46 9.60 4.51
CA GLU A 16 19.03 8.95 5.75
C GLU A 16 17.71 9.55 6.25
N LEU A 17 16.84 8.70 6.80
CA LEU A 17 15.56 9.12 7.40
C LEU A 17 15.79 9.46 8.87
N ASP A 18 16.53 10.54 9.11
CA ASP A 18 16.91 11.03 10.43
C ASP A 18 15.79 11.80 11.15
N ASP A 19 16.07 12.30 12.35
CA ASP A 19 15.10 13.02 13.17
C ASP A 19 14.57 14.27 12.43
N ASP A 20 15.44 14.99 11.71
CA ASP A 20 15.08 16.17 10.93
C ASP A 20 14.10 15.82 9.78
N PHE A 21 14.26 14.67 9.13
CA PHE A 21 13.31 14.16 8.15
C PHE A 21 11.92 13.95 8.77
N TRP A 22 11.86 13.27 9.93
CA TRP A 22 10.58 12.95 10.58
C TRP A 22 9.90 14.16 11.21
N GLU A 23 10.66 15.14 11.71
CA GLU A 23 10.11 16.40 12.22
C GLU A 23 9.40 17.21 11.12
N ASN A 24 9.88 17.12 9.87
CA ASN A 24 9.34 17.84 8.73
C ASN A 24 8.44 16.99 7.82
N ALA A 25 8.27 15.71 8.13
CA ALA A 25 7.49 14.79 7.33
C ALA A 25 6.01 15.20 7.28
N GLN A 26 5.49 15.44 6.09
CA GLN A 26 4.07 15.71 5.88
C GLN A 26 3.32 14.40 5.69
N SER A 27 2.34 14.14 6.55
CA SER A 27 1.39 13.05 6.34
C SER A 27 0.44 13.44 5.20
N ILE A 28 0.67 12.85 4.03
CA ILE A 28 -0.22 13.03 2.88
C ILE A 28 -1.24 11.90 2.90
N VAL A 29 -2.50 12.25 3.17
CA VAL A 29 -3.62 11.35 2.89
C VAL A 29 -4.02 11.59 1.43
N PRO A 30 -3.97 10.58 0.55
CA PRO A 30 -4.40 10.73 -0.83
C PRO A 30 -5.85 11.19 -0.89
N GLU A 31 -6.23 12.02 -1.87
CA GLU A 31 -7.63 12.48 -1.99
C GLU A 31 -8.60 11.35 -2.35
N ASN A 32 -8.11 10.29 -3.01
CA ASN A 32 -8.92 9.20 -3.56
C ASN A 32 -8.57 7.86 -2.90
N TYR A 33 -8.90 7.71 -1.62
CA TYR A 33 -8.80 6.42 -0.92
C TYR A 33 -10.18 5.88 -0.56
N LEU A 34 -10.33 4.56 -0.64
CA LEU A 34 -11.51 3.85 -0.18
C LEU A 34 -11.16 3.15 1.12
N GLN A 35 -11.86 3.49 2.20
CA GLN A 35 -11.75 2.73 3.44
C GLN A 35 -12.52 1.43 3.30
N ILE A 36 -11.83 0.31 3.52
CA ILE A 36 -12.39 -1.05 3.48
C ILE A 36 -12.13 -1.69 4.84
N GLU A 37 -13.10 -2.42 5.36
CA GLU A 37 -12.90 -3.20 6.59
C GLU A 37 -11.79 -4.22 6.42
N HIS A 38 -11.01 -4.42 7.49
CA HIS A 38 -9.83 -5.28 7.46
C HIS A 38 -10.16 -6.71 7.02
N GLU A 39 -11.23 -7.31 7.55
CA GLU A 39 -11.65 -8.66 7.20
C GLU A 39 -12.00 -8.82 5.71
N ILE A 40 -12.70 -7.83 5.14
CA ILE A 40 -13.04 -7.81 3.71
C ILE A 40 -11.76 -7.74 2.87
N LEU A 41 -10.83 -6.86 3.24
CA LEU A 41 -9.56 -6.72 2.54
C LEU A 41 -8.74 -8.02 2.56
N GLU A 42 -8.62 -8.66 3.72
CA GLU A 42 -7.89 -9.92 3.87
C GLU A 42 -8.54 -11.06 3.07
N TRP A 43 -9.86 -11.13 3.02
CA TRP A 43 -10.57 -12.09 2.18
C TRP A 43 -10.24 -11.93 0.70
N PHE A 44 -10.14 -10.69 0.21
CA PHE A 44 -9.77 -10.43 -1.18
C PHE A 44 -8.29 -10.75 -1.45
N LYS A 45 -7.38 -10.42 -0.53
CA LYS A 45 -5.95 -10.77 -0.64
C LYS A 45 -5.73 -12.29 -0.66
N GLY A 46 -6.48 -13.04 0.14
CA GLY A 46 -6.41 -14.50 0.18
C GLY A 46 -6.75 -15.21 -1.14
N ARG A 47 -7.33 -14.49 -2.11
CA ARG A 47 -7.72 -15.01 -3.42
C ARG A 47 -6.72 -14.72 -4.55
N GLY A 48 -5.67 -13.94 -4.29
CA GLY A 48 -4.63 -13.65 -5.27
C GLY A 48 -4.10 -12.22 -5.21
N GLN A 49 -3.05 -11.97 -5.99
CA GLN A 49 -2.39 -10.65 -6.08
C GLN A 49 -3.24 -9.60 -6.80
N ASP A 50 -4.31 -10.00 -7.48
CA ASP A 50 -5.23 -9.14 -8.25
C ASP A 50 -6.41 -8.58 -7.40
N TYR A 51 -6.26 -8.57 -6.08
CA TYR A 51 -7.33 -8.22 -5.14
C TYR A 51 -7.92 -6.82 -5.37
N HIS A 52 -7.11 -5.82 -5.71
CA HIS A 52 -7.57 -4.48 -6.07
C HIS A 52 -8.51 -4.46 -7.29
N THR A 53 -8.17 -5.24 -8.33
CA THR A 53 -8.99 -5.34 -9.54
C THR A 53 -10.33 -5.97 -9.23
N ARG A 54 -10.34 -7.02 -8.39
CA ARG A 54 -11.57 -7.70 -7.96
C ARG A 54 -12.49 -6.79 -7.15
N ILE A 55 -11.94 -6.02 -6.21
CA ILE A 55 -12.69 -5.01 -5.45
C ILE A 55 -13.35 -4.02 -6.41
N ASN A 56 -12.59 -3.49 -7.38
CA ASN A 56 -13.12 -2.55 -8.36
C ASN A 56 -14.24 -3.16 -9.23
N ILE A 57 -14.11 -4.41 -9.66
CA ILE A 57 -15.15 -5.11 -10.42
C ILE A 57 -16.43 -5.24 -9.59
N VAL A 58 -16.33 -5.66 -8.34
CA VAL A 58 -17.49 -5.81 -7.44
C VAL A 58 -18.22 -4.47 -7.27
N LEU A 59 -17.48 -3.40 -7.01
CA LEU A 59 -18.06 -2.06 -6.87
C LEU A 59 -18.74 -1.60 -8.16
N ARG A 60 -18.13 -1.84 -9.33
CA ARG A 60 -18.75 -1.53 -10.64
C ARG A 60 -20.05 -2.31 -10.85
N THR A 61 -20.04 -3.61 -10.62
CA THR A 61 -21.24 -4.44 -10.75
C THR A 61 -22.37 -3.97 -9.82
N TYR A 62 -22.04 -3.57 -8.59
CA TYR A 62 -23.03 -2.98 -7.69
C TYR A 62 -23.61 -1.67 -8.24
N MET A 63 -22.76 -0.76 -8.71
CA MET A 63 -23.22 0.50 -9.32
C MET A 63 -24.12 0.26 -10.53
N ASP A 64 -23.76 -0.66 -11.42
CA ASP A 64 -24.53 -0.97 -12.63
C ASP A 64 -25.90 -1.59 -12.31
N ALA A 65 -25.97 -2.41 -11.26
CA ALA A 65 -27.22 -3.04 -10.82
C ALA A 65 -28.19 -2.07 -10.13
N HIS A 66 -27.70 -0.93 -9.63
CA HIS A 66 -28.49 0.09 -8.92
C HIS A 66 -28.64 1.38 -9.73
N ARG A 67 -28.40 1.30 -11.03
CA ARG A 67 -28.52 2.42 -11.95
C ARG A 67 -29.94 2.55 -12.51
#